data_AF-A0A1E3H3D1-F1
#
_entry.id   AF-A0A1E3H3D1-F1
#
_cell.length_a   1.000
_cell.length_b   1.000
_cell.length_c   1.000
_cell.angle_alpha   90.00
_cell.angle_beta   90.00
_cell.angle_gamma   90.00
#
_symmetry.space_group_name_H-M   'P 1'
#
loop_
_entity.id
_entity.type
_entity.pdbx_description
1 polymer ?
#
loop_
_entity_poly.entity_id
_entity_poly.type
_entity_poly.pdbx_seq_one_letter_code
_entity_poly.pdbx_strand_id
1 'polypeptide(L)'
;MNARACEDERTFPDAEDLSPRRRRILYHSWHRGTREMDLLLGRFVDSAIGDLPEADLDRLEELMEVEDKLLFAWIIGREPPPPEHDGPTLARIISFHRANPLALD
;
A
#
# COMPACT_ATOMS: atom_id res chain seq x y z
N MET A 1 19.11 -11.00 -17.30
CA MET A 1 18.46 -12.23 -16.79
C MET A 1 17.02 -11.87 -16.52
N ASN A 2 16.11 -12.57 -17.19
CA ASN A 2 14.74 -12.14 -17.46
C ASN A 2 13.86 -12.16 -16.21
N ALA A 3 13.48 -10.98 -15.73
CA ALA A 3 12.34 -10.83 -14.85
C ALA A 3 11.08 -10.77 -15.75
N ARG A 4 10.36 -11.89 -15.77
CA ARG A 4 9.04 -12.03 -16.38
C ARG A 4 8.18 -10.82 -16.02
N ALA A 5 7.81 -10.04 -17.02
CA ALA A 5 6.61 -9.22 -16.96
C ALA A 5 5.44 -10.20 -16.76
N CYS A 6 4.99 -10.36 -15.53
CA CYS A 6 3.60 -10.72 -15.28
C CYS A 6 2.84 -9.40 -15.41
N GLU A 7 2.34 -9.15 -16.61
CA GLU A 7 1.40 -8.08 -16.89
C GLU A 7 0.09 -8.42 -16.17
N ASP A 8 -0.04 -7.98 -14.91
CA ASP A 8 -1.34 -7.91 -14.25
C ASP A 8 -2.11 -6.82 -15.01
N GLU A 9 -2.97 -7.20 -15.97
CA GLU A 9 -3.87 -6.34 -16.75
C GLU A 9 -4.96 -5.66 -15.87
N ARG A 10 -4.66 -5.36 -14.59
CA ARG A 10 -5.50 -4.50 -13.78
C ARG A 10 -5.43 -3.08 -14.30
N THR A 11 -6.37 -2.78 -15.18
CA THR A 11 -6.69 -1.43 -15.60
C THR A 11 -7.33 -0.74 -14.40
N PHE A 12 -6.58 0.15 -13.75
CA PHE A 12 -7.11 1.06 -12.74
C PHE A 12 -7.80 2.21 -13.48
N PRO A 13 -9.15 2.25 -13.55
CA PRO A 13 -9.87 3.19 -14.41
C PRO A 13 -9.57 4.65 -14.06
N ASP A 14 -9.24 4.93 -12.80
CA ASP A 14 -8.90 6.28 -12.33
C ASP A 14 -7.40 6.61 -12.41
N ALA A 15 -6.54 5.68 -12.86
CA ALA A 15 -5.10 5.90 -12.91
C ALA A 15 -4.63 6.77 -14.08
N GLU A 16 -5.47 6.99 -15.11
CA GLU A 16 -5.11 7.85 -16.25
C GLU A 16 -4.98 9.32 -15.85
N ASP A 17 -5.78 9.77 -14.87
CA ASP A 17 -5.75 11.15 -14.34
C ASP A 17 -4.72 11.35 -13.21
N LEU A 18 -4.08 10.28 -12.74
CA LEU A 18 -3.08 10.36 -11.68
C LEU A 18 -1.73 10.87 -12.19
N SER A 19 -1.06 11.66 -11.34
CA SER A 19 0.33 12.04 -11.59
C SER A 19 1.24 10.80 -11.73
N PRO A 20 2.36 10.88 -12.47
CA PRO A 20 3.27 9.75 -12.62
C PRO A 20 3.76 9.14 -11.30
N ARG A 21 3.94 9.98 -10.26
CA ARG A 21 4.31 9.57 -8.91
C ARG A 21 3.22 8.69 -8.29
N ARG A 22 1.97 9.18 -8.29
CA ARG A 22 0.81 8.47 -7.74
C ARG A 22 0.55 7.14 -8.45
N ARG A 23 0.70 7.10 -9.78
CA ARG A 23 0.63 5.85 -10.56
C ARG A 23 1.68 4.83 -10.14
N ARG A 24 2.92 5.28 -9.90
CA ARG A 24 4.01 4.41 -9.43
C ARG A 24 3.69 3.85 -8.03
N ILE A 25 3.22 4.70 -7.12
CA ILE A 25 2.79 4.30 -5.76
C ILE A 25 1.67 3.26 -5.85
N LEU A 26 0.62 3.53 -6.64
CA LEU A 26 -0.48 2.59 -6.85
C LEU A 26 0.01 1.25 -7.40
N TYR A 27 0.87 1.28 -8.43
CA TYR A 27 1.46 0.06 -8.98
C TYR A 27 2.21 -0.75 -7.91
N HIS A 28 3.15 -0.15 -7.20
CA HIS A 28 3.93 -0.88 -6.18
C HIS A 28 3.10 -1.36 -4.99
N SER A 29 2.00 -0.67 -4.66
CA SER A 29 1.08 -1.11 -3.59
C SER A 29 0.34 -2.41 -3.92
N TRP A 30 0.21 -2.74 -5.20
CA TRP A 30 -0.46 -3.94 -5.72
C TRP A 30 0.50 -5.02 -6.27
N HIS A 31 1.80 -4.75 -6.24
CA HIS A 31 2.86 -5.65 -6.73
C HIS A 31 3.86 -5.95 -5.62
N ARG A 32 3.33 -6.40 -4.48
CA ARG A 32 4.08 -6.88 -3.32
C ARG A 32 4.36 -8.38 -3.47
N GLY A 33 5.17 -8.92 -2.56
CA GLY A 33 5.57 -10.32 -2.59
C GLY A 33 4.47 -11.31 -2.16
N THR A 34 3.39 -10.82 -1.53
CA THR A 34 2.27 -11.65 -1.08
C THR A 34 0.92 -11.02 -1.40
N ARG A 35 -0.07 -11.88 -1.72
CA ARG A 35 -1.44 -11.45 -2.05
C ARG A 35 -2.11 -10.72 -0.89
N GLU A 36 -1.83 -11.13 0.34
CA GLU A 36 -2.34 -10.47 1.54
C GLU A 36 -1.81 -9.03 1.64
N MET A 37 -0.53 -8.82 1.33
CA MET A 37 0.07 -7.49 1.36
C MET A 37 -0.49 -6.61 0.24
N ASP A 38 -0.69 -7.18 -0.95
CA ASP A 38 -1.36 -6.49 -2.07
C ASP A 38 -2.78 -6.04 -1.68
N LEU A 39 -3.54 -6.91 -1.01
CA LEU A 39 -4.89 -6.56 -0.58
C LEU A 39 -4.89 -5.51 0.53
N LEU A 40 -3.90 -5.53 1.43
CA LEU A 40 -3.80 -4.55 2.51
C LEU A 40 -3.36 -3.17 1.97
N LEU A 41 -2.21 -3.09 1.34
CA LEU A 41 -1.69 -1.82 0.84
C LEU A 41 -2.50 -1.33 -0.35
N GLY A 42 -2.70 -2.20 -1.34
CA GLY A 42 -3.35 -1.86 -2.59
C GLY A 42 -4.75 -1.30 -2.40
N ARG A 43 -5.60 -1.93 -1.59
CA ARG A 43 -6.97 -1.40 -1.35
C ARG A 43 -6.96 -0.04 -0.68
N PHE A 44 -6.07 0.18 0.29
CA PHE A 44 -5.95 1.48 0.94
C PHE A 44 -5.51 2.54 -0.06
N VAL A 45 -4.42 2.27 -0.80
CA VAL A 45 -3.86 3.22 -1.77
C VAL A 45 -4.87 3.51 -2.86
N ASP A 46 -5.49 2.50 -3.45
CA ASP A 46 -6.54 2.64 -4.47
C ASP A 46 -7.68 3.57 -3.98
N SER A 47 -8.12 3.41 -2.72
CA SER A 47 -9.18 4.26 -2.15
C SER A 47 -8.78 5.69 -1.81
N ALA A 48 -7.47 5.98 -1.66
CA ALA A 48 -6.99 7.25 -1.10
C ALA A 48 -6.11 8.07 -2.06
N ILE A 49 -5.45 7.43 -3.03
CA ILE A 49 -4.32 8.00 -3.80
C ILE A 49 -4.66 9.30 -4.53
N GLY A 50 -5.92 9.49 -4.93
CA GLY A 50 -6.40 10.72 -5.58
C GLY A 50 -6.33 11.96 -4.68
N ASP A 51 -6.52 11.79 -3.37
CA ASP A 51 -6.65 12.89 -2.41
C ASP A 51 -5.50 12.95 -1.39
N LEU A 52 -4.52 12.02 -1.48
CA LEU A 52 -3.39 12.03 -0.54
C LEU A 52 -2.53 13.28 -0.69
N PRO A 53 -2.21 13.97 0.43
CA PRO A 53 -1.24 15.06 0.43
C PRO A 53 0.16 14.52 0.11
N GLU A 54 1.04 15.37 -0.43
CA GLU A 54 2.41 14.98 -0.80
C GLU A 54 3.19 14.31 0.36
N ALA A 55 3.01 14.78 1.60
CA ALA A 55 3.64 14.18 2.76
C ALA A 55 3.20 12.73 3.03
N ASP A 56 1.94 12.37 2.72
CA ASP A 56 1.48 10.99 2.80
C ASP A 56 2.05 10.14 1.65
N LEU A 57 2.29 10.74 0.48
CA LEU A 57 2.96 10.06 -0.63
C LEU A 57 4.41 9.74 -0.30
N ASP A 58 5.14 10.69 0.30
CA ASP A 58 6.51 10.48 0.81
C ASP A 58 6.53 9.31 1.79
N ARG A 59 5.60 9.31 2.75
CA ARG A 59 5.51 8.27 3.77
C ARG A 59 5.10 6.91 3.21
N LEU A 60 4.25 6.88 2.18
CA LEU A 60 3.90 5.65 1.47
C LEU A 60 5.11 5.06 0.74
N GLU A 61 5.92 5.88 0.07
CA GLU A 61 7.14 5.42 -0.59
C GLU A 61 8.12 4.82 0.43
N GLU A 62 8.30 5.46 1.59
CA GLU A 62 9.12 4.91 2.69
C GLU A 62 8.58 3.57 3.22
N LEU A 63 7.25 3.45 3.37
CA LEU A 63 6.62 2.19 3.79
C LEU A 63 6.80 1.09 2.75
N MET A 64 6.89 1.42 1.45
CA MET A 64 7.11 0.43 0.40
C MET A 64 8.51 -0.19 0.43
N GLU A 65 9.50 0.48 1.02
CA GLU A 65 10.85 -0.08 1.21
C GLU A 65 10.92 -1.08 2.38
N VAL A 66 9.88 -1.13 3.23
CA VAL A 66 9.79 -2.09 4.34
C VAL A 66 9.46 -3.48 3.82
N GLU A 67 10.10 -4.51 4.38
CA GLU A 67 9.80 -5.91 4.08
C GLU A 67 8.32 -6.23 4.37
N ASP A 68 7.65 -6.91 3.43
CA ASP A 68 6.22 -7.25 3.52
C ASP A 68 5.83 -7.90 4.84
N LYS A 69 6.65 -8.84 5.31
CA LYS A 69 6.39 -9.57 6.56
C LYS A 69 6.32 -8.63 7.77
N LEU A 70 7.21 -7.64 7.80
CA LEU A 70 7.33 -6.69 8.90
C LEU A 70 6.20 -5.66 8.84
N LEU A 71 5.96 -5.08 7.66
CA LEU A 71 4.86 -4.15 7.45
C LEU A 71 3.50 -4.79 7.74
N PHE A 72 3.30 -6.04 7.31
CA PHE A 72 2.11 -6.82 7.63
C PHE A 72 1.93 -6.95 9.15
N ALA A 73 2.98 -7.32 9.88
CA ALA A 73 2.92 -7.47 11.34
C ALA A 73 2.50 -6.18 12.05
N TRP A 74 2.93 -5.02 11.56
CA TRP A 74 2.49 -3.72 12.09
C TRP A 74 1.02 -3.45 11.79
N ILE A 75 0.56 -3.70 10.56
CA ILE A 75 -0.82 -3.42 10.15
C ILE A 75 -1.82 -4.26 10.94
N ILE A 76 -1.53 -5.55 11.17
CA ILE A 76 -2.39 -6.43 11.96
C ILE A 76 -2.20 -6.28 13.48
N GLY A 77 -1.29 -5.40 13.92
CA GLY A 77 -1.02 -5.14 15.35
C GLY A 77 -0.28 -6.27 16.07
N ARG A 78 0.44 -7.12 15.36
CA ARG A 78 1.28 -8.19 15.94
C ARG A 78 2.57 -7.64 16.54
N GLU A 79 3.10 -6.56 15.97
CA GLU A 79 4.33 -5.89 16.44
C GLU A 79 4.14 -4.37 16.33
N PRO A 80 4.69 -3.56 17.25
CA PRO A 80 4.70 -2.11 17.08
C PRO A 80 5.68 -1.69 15.98
N PRO A 81 5.32 -0.70 15.12
CA PRO A 81 6.27 -0.09 14.22
C PRO A 81 7.34 0.70 15.00
N PRO A 82 8.56 0.83 14.47
CA PRO A 82 9.56 1.72 15.05
C PRO A 82 9.15 3.20 14.88
N PRO A 83 9.70 4.14 15.68
CA PRO A 83 9.26 5.54 15.71
C PRO A 83 9.31 6.26 14.36
N GLU A 84 10.30 5.92 13.51
CA GLU A 84 10.41 6.44 12.14
C GLU A 84 9.25 6.00 11.25
N HIS A 85 8.55 4.93 11.63
CA HIS A 85 7.43 4.41 10.88
C HIS A 85 6.06 4.58 11.52
N ASP A 86 6.02 4.85 12.82
CA ASP A 86 4.84 5.14 13.62
C ASP A 86 4.29 6.56 13.33
N GLY A 87 3.72 6.70 12.14
CA GLY A 87 3.24 7.98 11.60
C GLY A 87 1.77 7.96 11.19
N PRO A 88 1.22 9.14 10.84
CA PRO A 88 -0.20 9.30 10.50
C PRO A 88 -0.62 8.42 9.32
N THR A 89 0.23 8.24 8.31
CA THR A 89 -0.06 7.42 7.14
C THR A 89 -0.25 5.94 7.51
N LEU A 90 0.65 5.39 8.36
CA LEU A 90 0.51 4.01 8.85
C LEU A 90 -0.74 3.85 9.73
N ALA A 91 -1.03 4.82 10.59
CA ALA A 91 -2.24 4.84 11.40
C ALA A 91 -3.51 4.86 10.54
N ARG A 92 -3.51 5.59 9.41
CA ARG A 92 -4.63 5.60 8.44
C ARG A 92 -4.81 4.25 7.76
N ILE A 93 -3.73 3.57 7.38
CA ILE A 93 -3.78 2.20 6.82
C ILE A 93 -4.41 1.25 7.84
N ILE A 94 -3.95 1.26 9.09
CA ILE A 94 -4.49 0.43 10.17
C ILE A 94 -5.98 0.73 10.39
N SER A 95 -6.34 2.01 10.46
CA SER A 95 -7.74 2.42 10.64
C SER A 95 -8.64 1.99 9.49
N PHE A 96 -8.15 2.05 8.24
CA PHE A 96 -8.89 1.61 7.06
C PHE A 96 -9.24 0.13 7.14
N HIS A 97 -8.31 -0.73 7.52
CA HIS A 97 -8.56 -2.19 7.62
C HIS A 97 -9.33 -2.60 8.88
N ARG A 98 -9.26 -1.81 9.95
CA ARG A 98 -10.17 -1.97 11.09
C ARG A 98 -11.62 -1.69 10.70
N ALA A 99 -11.85 -0.71 9.83
CA ALA A 99 -13.18 -0.39 9.31
C ALA A 99 -13.63 -1.33 8.18
N ASN A 100 -12.67 -1.87 7.41
CA ASN A 100 -12.91 -2.77 6.29
C ASN A 100 -12.15 -4.09 6.53
N PRO A 101 -12.64 -4.97 7.40
CA PRO A 101 -11.97 -6.23 7.67
C PRO A 101 -11.82 -7.02 6.37
N LEU A 102 -10.64 -7.61 6.16
CA LEU A 102 -10.43 -8.55 5.06
C LEU A 102 -11.43 -9.70 5.24
N ALA A 103 -12.35 -9.85 4.28
CA ALA A 103 -13.11 -11.07 4.15
C ALA A 103 -12.13 -12.18 3.74
N LEU A 104 -11.60 -12.87 4.73
CA LEU A 104 -10.87 -14.12 4.55
C LEU A 104 -11.92 -15.22 4.76
N ASP A 105 -12.70 -15.50 3.73
CA ASP A 105 -13.52 -16.71 3.65
C ASP A 105 -12.68 -17.95 3.32
#